data_AF-A0A7V2SU35-F1
#
_entry.id   AF-A0A7V2SU35-F1
#
_cell.length_a   1.000
_cell.length_b   1.000
_cell.length_c   1.000
_cell.angle_alpha   90.00
_cell.angle_beta   90.00
_cell.angle_gamma   90.00
#
_symmetry.space_group_name_H-M   'P 1'
#
loop_
_entity.id
_entity.type
_entity.pdbx_description
1 polymer ?
#
loop_
_entity_poly.entity_id
_entity_poly.type
_entity_poly.pdbx_seq_one_letter_code
_entity_poly.pdbx_strand_id
1 'polypeptide(L)'
;MPKPPKNISSDLKGINKITEDAINGVTNIVESLHATIASFTPIVGNSKSKTKGLSSFIYGSIRKITNVFTQNIDAVLGKLSPIIGEQKSPKVREAIISVCNGIIGDYLAEQNNPLAINMGFRKNGQLLSNAEVKDILNNSNGKILILIHGLCMNDLHWQRQNHNHGEALAKDLGFSTLYLHYNSGKHVSENGKQLSELLQQLFDNKNQITFLTHSMGGLVARSACYYAEKDKLQWLQQLNSMIFLGTPHHGALLEKTGNWLNILLKTSPYTAPFTKIANIRSCGITDLRYGNICAEDWQNQARFDEKISHIADKRQIIPLPKNVQCYAVASSNSKKDDSIIQDNIIGDGLVTINSALGIHSENKRNLNFPKQNIWIGRNINHNQLLSSTQVYKTLQKWLKN
;
A
#
# COMPACT_ATOMS: atom_id res chain seq x y z
N MET A 1 -20.46 -47.53 -13.76
CA MET A 1 -21.40 -46.94 -12.78
C MET A 1 -21.35 -45.42 -12.91
N PRO A 2 -22.47 -44.72 -13.14
CA PRO A 2 -22.48 -43.26 -13.14
C PRO A 2 -22.30 -42.75 -11.71
N LYS A 3 -21.47 -41.71 -11.53
CA LYS A 3 -21.29 -41.02 -10.24
C LYS A 3 -22.64 -40.46 -9.77
N PRO A 4 -22.97 -40.51 -8.47
CA PRO A 4 -24.23 -39.97 -7.97
C PRO A 4 -24.31 -38.46 -8.26
N PRO A 5 -25.50 -37.90 -8.50
CA PRO A 5 -25.66 -36.47 -8.74
C PRO A 5 -25.19 -35.70 -7.50
N LYS A 6 -24.40 -34.63 -7.72
CA LYS A 6 -24.02 -33.69 -6.67
C LYS A 6 -25.29 -33.15 -6.01
N ASN A 7 -25.33 -33.21 -4.68
CA ASN A 7 -26.53 -32.98 -3.89
C ASN A 7 -26.83 -31.47 -3.85
N ILE A 8 -27.75 -31.01 -4.71
CA ILE A 8 -28.15 -29.59 -4.85
C ILE A 8 -28.49 -28.94 -3.49
N SER A 9 -28.98 -29.73 -2.53
CA SER A 9 -29.26 -29.26 -1.16
C SER A 9 -28.01 -28.91 -0.34
N SER A 10 -26.89 -29.64 -0.52
CA SER A 10 -25.63 -29.30 0.16
C SER A 10 -24.98 -28.06 -0.45
N ASP A 11 -25.13 -27.88 -1.76
CA ASP A 11 -24.60 -26.73 -2.49
C ASP A 11 -25.36 -25.45 -2.12
N LEU A 12 -26.69 -25.52 -2.00
CA LEU A 12 -27.52 -24.40 -1.50
C LEU A 12 -27.23 -24.04 -0.03
N LYS A 13 -26.99 -25.02 0.84
CA LYS A 13 -26.55 -24.77 2.23
C LYS A 13 -25.17 -24.13 2.29
N GLY A 14 -24.26 -24.53 1.40
CA GLY A 14 -22.95 -23.90 1.24
C GLY A 14 -23.05 -22.44 0.79
N ILE A 15 -23.88 -22.15 -0.22
CA ILE A 15 -24.11 -20.81 -0.74
C ILE A 15 -24.75 -19.89 0.30
N ASN A 16 -25.74 -20.38 1.07
CA ASN A 16 -26.37 -19.61 2.15
C ASN A 16 -25.36 -19.28 3.26
N LYS A 17 -24.54 -20.26 3.67
CA LYS A 17 -23.52 -20.04 4.70
C LYS A 17 -22.45 -19.04 4.27
N ILE A 18 -21.99 -19.11 3.02
CA ILE A 18 -21.05 -18.13 2.44
C ILE A 18 -21.67 -16.72 2.40
N THR A 19 -22.95 -16.63 2.06
CA THR A 19 -23.67 -15.35 1.98
C THR A 19 -23.91 -14.73 3.36
N GLU A 20 -24.27 -15.54 4.35
CA GLU A 20 -24.40 -15.11 5.76
C GLU A 20 -23.05 -14.64 6.33
N ASP A 21 -21.97 -15.37 6.06
CA ASP A 21 -20.61 -15.02 6.50
C ASP A 21 -20.14 -13.71 5.85
N ALA A 22 -20.48 -13.47 4.58
CA ALA A 22 -20.19 -12.22 3.87
C ALA A 22 -20.98 -11.02 4.44
N ILE A 23 -22.28 -11.17 4.66
CA ILE A 23 -23.15 -10.11 5.21
C ILE A 23 -22.75 -9.74 6.64
N ASN A 24 -22.46 -10.76 7.47
CA ASN A 24 -21.99 -10.55 8.84
C ASN A 24 -20.59 -9.93 8.86
N GLY A 25 -19.68 -10.37 7.99
CA GLY A 25 -18.34 -9.78 7.84
C GLY A 25 -18.40 -8.30 7.51
N VAL A 26 -19.24 -7.92 6.56
CA VAL A 26 -19.39 -6.54 6.14
C VAL A 26 -20.07 -5.67 7.21
N THR A 27 -21.16 -6.14 7.81
CA THR A 27 -21.86 -5.39 8.87
C THR A 27 -20.94 -5.15 10.07
N ASN A 28 -20.08 -6.11 10.40
CA ASN A 28 -19.05 -5.95 11.42
C ASN A 28 -18.02 -4.88 11.08
N ILE A 29 -17.63 -4.75 9.80
CA ILE A 29 -16.70 -3.70 9.35
C ILE A 29 -17.34 -2.33 9.52
N VAL A 30 -18.56 -2.15 9.00
CA VAL A 30 -19.27 -0.88 9.06
C VAL A 30 -19.46 -0.45 10.52
N GLU A 31 -19.87 -1.38 11.40
CA GLU A 31 -20.01 -1.08 12.82
C GLU A 31 -18.68 -0.76 13.51
N SER A 32 -17.60 -1.49 13.21
CA SER A 32 -16.30 -1.25 13.85
C SER A 32 -15.64 0.05 13.35
N LEU A 33 -15.87 0.40 12.08
CA LEU A 33 -15.51 1.70 11.53
C LEU A 33 -16.32 2.81 12.20
N HIS A 34 -17.64 2.66 12.31
CA HIS A 34 -18.51 3.60 13.03
C HIS A 34 -18.02 3.78 14.47
N ALA A 35 -17.68 2.71 15.17
CA ALA A 35 -17.15 2.77 16.54
C ALA A 35 -15.82 3.53 16.63
N THR A 36 -14.90 3.29 15.69
CA THR A 36 -13.57 3.92 15.66
C THR A 36 -13.66 5.41 15.33
N ILE A 37 -14.61 5.76 14.45
CA ILE A 37 -14.94 7.12 14.04
C ILE A 37 -15.59 7.90 15.19
N ALA A 38 -16.64 7.33 15.79
CA ALA A 38 -17.39 7.96 16.87
C ALA A 38 -16.54 8.19 18.13
N SER A 39 -15.42 7.48 18.28
CA SER A 39 -14.48 7.66 19.39
C SER A 39 -13.38 8.70 19.15
N PHE A 40 -13.42 9.48 18.05
CA PHE A 40 -12.40 10.48 17.70
C PHE A 40 -10.97 9.93 17.71
N THR A 41 -10.79 8.69 17.27
CA THR A 41 -9.48 8.02 17.32
C THR A 41 -8.50 8.72 16.38
N PRO A 42 -7.27 9.04 16.81
CA PRO A 42 -6.28 9.63 15.91
C PRO A 42 -5.95 8.69 14.72
N ILE A 43 -5.45 9.24 13.61
CA ILE A 43 -5.06 8.47 12.40
C ILE A 43 -4.00 7.40 12.72
N VAL A 44 -3.25 7.58 13.80
CA VAL A 44 -2.26 6.66 14.33
C VAL A 44 -2.69 6.21 15.73
N GLY A 45 -2.87 4.91 15.96
CA GLY A 45 -3.28 4.37 17.27
C GLY A 45 -3.94 2.99 17.19
N ASN A 46 -4.60 2.57 18.27
CA ASN A 46 -5.36 1.30 18.35
C ASN A 46 -6.87 1.52 18.08
N SER A 47 -7.50 0.63 17.31
CA SER A 47 -8.96 0.64 17.06
C SER A 47 -9.78 0.23 18.27
N LYS A 48 -11.04 0.71 18.38
CA LYS A 48 -12.04 0.16 19.31
C LYS A 48 -13.02 -0.76 18.58
N SER A 49 -13.41 -1.86 19.24
CA SER A 49 -14.01 -3.03 18.59
C SER A 49 -15.53 -3.01 18.43
N LYS A 50 -16.28 -2.14 19.11
CA LYS A 50 -17.76 -2.08 19.06
C LYS A 50 -18.32 -0.69 19.37
N THR A 51 -19.48 -0.36 18.75
CA THR A 51 -20.29 0.81 19.12
C THR A 51 -21.01 0.56 20.46
N LYS A 52 -21.39 1.61 21.20
CA LYS A 52 -22.20 1.52 22.43
C LYS A 52 -23.57 2.15 22.20
N GLY A 53 -24.60 1.67 22.91
CA GLY A 53 -25.94 2.30 22.93
C GLY A 53 -26.77 2.04 21.66
N LEU A 54 -27.48 3.07 21.19
CA LEU A 54 -28.47 2.97 20.10
C LEU A 54 -27.86 2.43 18.79
N SER A 55 -26.59 2.76 18.49
CA SER A 55 -25.88 2.23 17.31
C SER A 55 -25.67 0.71 17.39
N SER A 56 -25.34 0.17 18.56
CA SER A 56 -25.23 -1.28 18.78
C SER A 56 -26.57 -1.99 18.59
N PHE A 57 -27.67 -1.34 18.97
CA PHE A 57 -29.03 -1.85 18.74
C PHE A 57 -29.40 -1.81 17.25
N ILE A 58 -29.06 -0.75 16.52
CA ILE A 58 -29.31 -0.62 15.08
C ILE A 58 -28.51 -1.67 14.29
N TYR A 59 -27.21 -1.84 14.56
CA TYR A 59 -26.41 -2.88 13.91
C TYR A 59 -26.86 -4.28 14.33
N GLY A 60 -27.29 -4.47 15.59
CA GLY A 60 -27.92 -5.71 16.05
C GLY A 60 -29.22 -6.04 15.30
N SER A 61 -30.03 -5.03 14.99
CA SER A 61 -31.28 -5.17 14.23
C SER A 61 -31.03 -5.43 12.75
N ILE A 62 -30.05 -4.77 12.12
CA ILE A 62 -29.64 -5.03 10.74
C ILE A 62 -29.20 -6.49 10.57
N ARG A 63 -28.42 -7.05 11.52
CA ARG A 63 -28.03 -8.47 11.52
C ARG A 63 -29.23 -9.41 11.61
N LYS A 64 -30.29 -9.04 12.33
CA LYS A 64 -31.51 -9.86 12.51
C LYS A 64 -32.47 -9.77 11.32
N ILE A 65 -32.47 -8.65 10.59
CA ILE A 65 -33.41 -8.38 9.50
C ILE A 65 -32.89 -8.90 8.14
N THR A 66 -31.59 -9.15 7.99
CA THR A 66 -31.00 -9.53 6.70
C THR A 66 -31.10 -11.04 6.40
N ASN A 67 -32.33 -11.54 6.23
CA ASN A 67 -32.65 -12.79 5.52
C ASN A 67 -33.14 -12.55 4.08
N VAL A 68 -32.87 -11.36 3.52
CA VAL A 68 -33.33 -10.96 2.18
C VAL A 68 -32.12 -10.73 1.29
N PHE A 69 -32.13 -11.41 0.14
CA PHE A 69 -31.14 -11.37 -0.93
C PHE A 69 -30.65 -9.94 -1.23
N THR A 70 -29.39 -9.64 -0.94
CA THR A 70 -28.61 -8.66 -1.71
C THR A 70 -27.11 -8.92 -1.57
N GLN A 71 -26.57 -9.78 -2.44
CA GLN A 71 -25.15 -9.79 -2.74
C GLN A 71 -24.85 -8.55 -3.57
N ASN A 72 -24.54 -7.41 -2.94
CA ASN A 72 -23.96 -6.26 -3.67
C ASN A 72 -23.12 -5.43 -2.70
N ILE A 73 -21.84 -5.27 -3.02
CA ILE A 73 -20.92 -4.35 -2.34
C ILE A 73 -21.49 -2.91 -2.37
N ASP A 74 -22.34 -2.58 -3.35
CA ASP A 74 -23.03 -1.29 -3.43
C ASP A 74 -23.95 -1.00 -2.24
N ALA A 75 -24.61 -2.00 -1.66
CA ALA A 75 -25.45 -1.82 -0.47
C ALA A 75 -24.61 -1.48 0.78
N VAL A 76 -23.34 -1.87 0.76
CA VAL A 76 -22.36 -1.63 1.83
C VAL A 76 -21.77 -0.25 1.69
N LEU A 77 -21.37 0.10 0.48
CA LEU A 77 -20.84 1.43 0.14
C LEU A 77 -21.92 2.50 0.33
N GLY A 78 -23.18 2.20 0.00
CA GLY A 78 -24.33 3.06 0.29
C GLY A 78 -24.54 3.32 1.79
N LYS A 79 -24.23 2.35 2.66
CA LYS A 79 -24.30 2.51 4.13
C LYS A 79 -23.08 3.20 4.74
N LEU A 80 -21.93 3.17 4.06
CA LEU A 80 -20.72 3.91 4.46
C LEU A 80 -20.78 5.39 4.02
N SER A 81 -21.49 5.69 2.92
CA SER A 81 -21.65 7.05 2.39
C SER A 81 -22.08 8.09 3.43
N PRO A 82 -23.14 7.89 4.25
CA PRO A 82 -23.51 8.85 5.30
C PRO A 82 -22.47 8.95 6.41
N ILE A 83 -21.82 7.84 6.80
CA ILE A 83 -20.76 7.83 7.83
C ILE A 83 -19.55 8.64 7.36
N ILE A 84 -19.17 8.53 6.08
CA ILE A 84 -18.08 9.29 5.46
C ILE A 84 -18.47 10.75 5.26
N GLY A 85 -19.73 11.02 4.86
CA GLY A 85 -20.28 12.36 4.62
C GLY A 85 -20.47 13.20 5.88
N GLU A 86 -20.77 12.58 7.03
CA GLU A 86 -20.95 13.26 8.32
C GLU A 86 -19.62 13.57 9.06
N GLN A 87 -18.46 13.20 8.49
CA GLN A 87 -17.17 13.42 9.16
C GLN A 87 -16.77 14.89 9.19
N LYS A 88 -16.60 15.41 10.41
CA LYS A 88 -16.14 16.79 10.65
C LYS A 88 -14.64 17.02 10.36
N SER A 89 -13.83 15.96 10.27
CA SER A 89 -12.38 16.08 10.03
C SER A 89 -11.99 15.55 8.65
N PRO A 90 -11.50 16.41 7.73
CA PRO A 90 -11.04 15.99 6.40
C PRO A 90 -9.97 14.89 6.46
N LYS A 91 -9.06 14.93 7.45
CA LYS A 91 -7.96 13.96 7.54
C LYS A 91 -8.43 12.53 7.85
N VAL A 92 -9.45 12.40 8.70
CA VAL A 92 -10.05 11.10 9.06
C VAL A 92 -10.77 10.51 7.85
N ARG A 93 -11.50 11.34 7.11
CA ARG A 93 -12.17 10.95 5.87
C ARG A 93 -11.17 10.39 4.85
N GLU A 94 -10.06 11.11 4.61
CA GLU A 94 -9.04 10.66 3.66
C GLU A 94 -8.39 9.34 4.08
N ALA A 95 -8.15 9.14 5.39
CA ALA A 95 -7.64 7.87 5.91
C ALA A 95 -8.59 6.71 5.60
N ILE A 96 -9.89 6.86 5.88
CA ILE A 96 -10.90 5.82 5.60
C ILE A 96 -10.95 5.48 4.10
N ILE A 97 -10.97 6.50 3.23
CA ILE A 97 -11.02 6.28 1.77
C ILE A 97 -9.77 5.53 1.30
N SER A 98 -8.60 5.89 1.83
CA SER A 98 -7.33 5.23 1.48
C SER A 98 -7.33 3.75 1.90
N VAL A 99 -7.90 3.46 3.07
CA VAL A 99 -8.10 2.09 3.55
C VAL A 99 -9.05 1.32 2.66
N CYS A 100 -10.21 1.87 2.34
CA CYS A 100 -11.17 1.22 1.45
C CYS A 100 -10.52 0.92 0.09
N ASN A 101 -9.79 1.87 -0.49
CA ASN A 101 -9.09 1.66 -1.74
C ASN A 101 -7.96 0.64 -1.63
N GLY A 102 -7.22 0.58 -0.53
CA GLY A 102 -6.20 -0.47 -0.36
C GLY A 102 -6.80 -1.88 -0.33
N ILE A 103 -8.01 -2.06 0.21
CA ILE A 103 -8.61 -3.37 0.47
C ILE A 103 -9.52 -3.84 -0.67
N ILE A 104 -10.27 -2.91 -1.29
CA ILE A 104 -11.25 -3.19 -2.36
C ILE A 104 -11.16 -2.19 -3.53
N GLY A 105 -10.07 -1.44 -3.65
CA GLY A 105 -10.00 -0.35 -4.63
C GLY A 105 -9.97 -0.78 -6.09
N ASP A 106 -9.51 -2.00 -6.39
CA ASP A 106 -9.66 -2.63 -7.70
C ASP A 106 -11.14 -2.75 -8.09
N TYR A 107 -11.94 -3.33 -7.19
CA TYR A 107 -13.39 -3.42 -7.39
C TYR A 107 -14.05 -2.04 -7.49
N LEU A 108 -13.69 -1.09 -6.61
CA LEU A 108 -14.22 0.28 -6.67
C LEU A 108 -13.95 0.93 -8.04
N ALA A 109 -12.77 0.71 -8.60
CA ALA A 109 -12.40 1.25 -9.90
C ALA A 109 -13.15 0.57 -11.05
N GLU A 110 -13.29 -0.76 -11.03
CA GLU A 110 -14.06 -1.51 -12.03
C GLU A 110 -15.52 -1.07 -12.07
N GLN A 111 -16.11 -0.76 -10.92
CA GLN A 111 -17.49 -0.28 -10.82
C GLN A 111 -17.64 1.24 -11.06
N ASN A 112 -16.58 1.95 -11.44
CA ASN A 112 -16.57 3.42 -11.56
C ASN A 112 -17.12 4.13 -10.31
N ASN A 113 -16.82 3.59 -9.13
CA ASN A 113 -17.34 4.10 -7.87
C ASN A 113 -16.72 5.47 -7.54
N PRO A 114 -17.48 6.48 -7.09
CA PRO A 114 -16.94 7.80 -6.74
C PRO A 114 -15.89 7.80 -5.62
N LEU A 115 -15.82 6.72 -4.82
CA LEU A 115 -14.80 6.54 -3.78
C LEU A 115 -13.50 5.96 -4.34
N ALA A 116 -13.45 5.52 -5.59
CA ALA A 116 -12.23 5.06 -6.23
C ALA A 116 -11.23 6.22 -6.33
N ILE A 117 -10.03 6.02 -5.79
CA ILE A 117 -8.96 7.01 -5.87
C ILE A 117 -8.45 7.06 -7.32
N ASN A 118 -8.50 8.26 -7.90
CA ASN A 118 -7.81 8.56 -9.15
C ASN A 118 -6.40 9.02 -8.85
N MET A 119 -5.45 8.58 -9.69
CA MET A 119 -4.05 8.93 -9.51
C MET A 119 -3.83 10.44 -9.74
N GLY A 120 -3.05 11.06 -8.88
CA GLY A 120 -2.61 12.45 -9.05
C GLY A 120 -1.66 12.88 -7.94
N PHE A 121 -1.11 14.08 -8.08
CA PHE A 121 -0.25 14.66 -7.04
C PHE A 121 -1.06 15.44 -6.02
N ARG A 122 -0.64 15.33 -4.75
CA ARG A 122 -1.23 16.04 -3.63
C ARG A 122 -0.23 16.87 -2.88
N LYS A 123 -0.74 17.88 -2.17
CA LYS A 123 -0.03 18.65 -1.17
C LYS A 123 -1.00 18.98 -0.03
N ASN A 124 -0.59 18.73 1.21
CA ASN A 124 -1.37 19.05 2.42
C ASN A 124 -2.81 18.48 2.41
N GLY A 125 -3.01 17.29 1.86
CA GLY A 125 -4.31 16.66 1.77
C GLY A 125 -5.20 17.24 0.67
N GLN A 126 -4.67 18.00 -0.29
CA GLN A 126 -5.42 18.50 -1.44
C GLN A 126 -4.83 17.97 -2.75
N LEU A 127 -5.71 17.59 -3.68
CA LEU A 127 -5.33 17.19 -5.03
C LEU A 127 -4.93 18.43 -5.83
N LEU A 128 -3.79 18.35 -6.49
CA LEU A 128 -3.28 19.40 -7.36
C LEU A 128 -3.77 19.17 -8.79
N SER A 129 -4.20 20.24 -9.43
CA SER A 129 -4.39 20.28 -10.88
C SER A 129 -3.05 20.20 -11.61
N ASN A 130 -3.11 19.82 -12.89
CA ASN A 130 -1.90 19.78 -13.74
C ASN A 130 -1.22 21.15 -13.85
N ALA A 131 -1.97 22.25 -13.77
CA ALA A 131 -1.43 23.60 -13.77
C ALA A 131 -0.64 23.86 -12.48
N GLU A 132 -1.21 23.56 -11.31
CA GLU A 132 -0.52 23.73 -10.02
C GLU A 132 0.73 22.87 -9.90
N VAL A 133 0.70 21.63 -10.43
CA VAL A 133 1.91 20.79 -10.48
C VAL A 133 2.98 21.47 -11.33
N LYS A 134 2.64 21.92 -12.54
CA LYS A 134 3.59 22.62 -13.42
C LYS A 134 4.13 23.90 -12.80
N ASP A 135 3.32 24.65 -12.07
CA ASP A 135 3.76 25.85 -11.34
C ASP A 135 4.77 25.50 -10.24
N ILE A 136 4.57 24.40 -9.51
CA ILE A 136 5.55 23.91 -8.53
C ILE A 136 6.86 23.51 -9.22
N LEU A 137 6.79 22.84 -10.37
CA LEU A 137 7.97 22.42 -11.14
C LEU A 137 8.75 23.64 -11.66
N ASN A 138 8.06 24.59 -12.29
CA ASN A 138 8.66 25.80 -12.86
C ASN A 138 9.28 26.73 -11.80
N ASN A 139 8.70 26.79 -10.60
CA ASN A 139 9.21 27.60 -9.50
C ASN A 139 10.19 26.83 -8.59
N SER A 140 10.52 25.58 -8.92
CA SER A 140 11.52 24.80 -8.19
C SER A 140 12.93 25.19 -8.61
N ASN A 141 13.92 24.85 -7.79
CA ASN A 141 15.34 24.90 -8.16
C ASN A 141 15.76 23.70 -9.04
N GLY A 142 14.81 23.10 -9.78
CA GLY A 142 15.00 21.89 -10.58
C GLY A 142 15.07 20.58 -9.78
N LYS A 143 15.11 20.62 -8.44
CA LYS A 143 15.17 19.42 -7.57
C LYS A 143 13.77 19.04 -7.08
N ILE A 144 13.23 17.94 -7.60
CA ILE A 144 11.88 17.47 -7.25
C ILE A 144 11.97 16.18 -6.44
N LEU A 145 11.33 16.17 -5.27
CA LEU A 145 11.18 14.98 -4.44
C LEU A 145 9.74 14.47 -4.54
N ILE A 146 9.56 13.29 -5.12
CA ILE A 146 8.25 12.64 -5.22
C ILE A 146 8.15 11.55 -4.15
N LEU A 147 7.17 11.70 -3.27
CA LEU A 147 6.91 10.78 -2.16
C LEU A 147 5.81 9.80 -2.55
N ILE A 148 6.13 8.51 -2.51
CA ILE A 148 5.23 7.44 -2.95
C ILE A 148 4.89 6.54 -1.76
N HIS A 149 3.66 6.65 -1.27
CA HIS A 149 3.20 5.97 -0.05
C HIS A 149 2.96 4.47 -0.28
N GLY A 150 2.76 3.73 0.83
CA GLY A 150 2.43 2.31 0.82
C GLY A 150 0.94 1.99 0.73
N LEU A 151 0.61 0.71 0.94
CA LEU A 151 -0.75 0.20 0.93
C LEU A 151 -1.62 0.86 2.02
N CYS A 152 -2.88 1.19 1.68
CA CYS A 152 -3.85 1.84 2.57
C CYS A 152 -3.44 3.23 3.09
N MET A 153 -2.48 3.90 2.46
CA MET A 153 -1.97 5.21 2.88
C MET A 153 -2.38 6.33 1.91
N ASN A 154 -2.06 7.56 2.31
CA ASN A 154 -2.13 8.78 1.52
C ASN A 154 -1.01 9.76 1.96
N ASP A 155 -0.96 10.94 1.34
CA ASP A 155 0.04 11.97 1.60
C ASP A 155 0.12 12.41 3.07
N LEU A 156 -1.02 12.48 3.78
CA LEU A 156 -1.06 12.89 5.18
C LEU A 156 -0.37 11.90 6.13
N HIS A 157 -0.17 10.65 5.71
CA HIS A 157 0.48 9.62 6.54
C HIS A 157 2.02 9.73 6.58
N TRP A 158 2.61 10.61 5.76
CA TRP A 158 4.03 10.95 5.85
C TRP A 158 4.36 11.77 7.10
N GLN A 159 3.39 12.50 7.66
CA GLN A 159 3.53 13.19 8.95
C GLN A 159 3.35 12.20 10.11
N ARG A 160 4.42 11.84 10.80
CA ARG A 160 4.41 10.92 11.95
C ARG A 160 5.36 11.38 13.04
N GLN A 161 4.90 11.30 14.29
CA GLN A 161 5.71 11.70 15.46
C GLN A 161 6.34 13.09 15.31
N ASN A 162 5.57 14.05 14.78
CA ASN A 162 6.00 15.41 14.46
C ASN A 162 7.14 15.52 13.42
N HIS A 163 7.31 14.50 12.59
CA HIS A 163 8.32 14.45 11.53
C HIS A 163 7.71 14.05 10.18
N ASN A 164 8.23 14.65 9.11
CA ASN A 164 7.99 14.26 7.74
C ASN A 164 9.32 14.35 6.98
N HIS A 165 9.83 13.21 6.50
CA HIS A 165 11.10 13.17 5.76
C HIS A 165 11.10 14.09 4.54
N GLY A 166 9.98 14.17 3.81
CA GLY A 166 9.86 15.00 2.62
C GLY A 166 10.01 16.49 2.94
N GLU A 167 9.26 16.98 3.92
CA GLU A 167 9.33 18.39 4.36
C GLU A 167 10.69 18.74 4.94
N ALA A 168 11.28 17.82 5.72
CA ALA A 168 12.60 18.02 6.28
C ALA A 168 13.70 18.03 5.19
N LEU A 169 13.61 17.20 4.16
CA LEU A 169 14.52 17.25 3.00
C LEU A 169 14.29 18.51 2.14
N ALA A 170 13.05 18.97 2.00
CA ALA A 170 12.73 20.22 1.33
C ALA A 170 13.42 21.40 2.01
N LYS A 171 13.31 21.48 3.34
CA LYS A 171 13.93 22.52 4.15
C LYS A 171 15.46 22.46 4.10
N ASP A 172 16.04 21.27 4.28
CA ASP A 172 17.49 21.13 4.49
C ASP A 172 18.29 21.06 3.19
N LEU A 173 17.69 20.56 2.09
CA LEU A 173 18.37 20.32 0.81
C LEU A 173 17.73 21.04 -0.39
N GLY A 174 16.65 21.80 -0.17
CA GLY A 174 16.03 22.64 -1.21
C GLY A 174 15.17 21.89 -2.23
N PHE A 175 14.62 20.73 -1.87
CA PHE A 175 13.68 19.99 -2.73
C PHE A 175 12.29 20.65 -2.78
N SER A 176 11.66 20.64 -3.94
CA SER A 176 10.21 20.80 -4.08
C SER A 176 9.53 19.45 -3.94
N THR A 177 8.60 19.31 -2.99
CA THR A 177 7.93 18.02 -2.71
C THR A 177 6.60 17.88 -3.41
N LEU A 178 6.36 16.72 -4.01
CA LEU A 178 5.07 16.26 -4.51
C LEU A 178 4.74 14.90 -3.89
N TYR A 179 3.50 14.70 -3.45
CA TYR A 179 3.08 13.43 -2.87
C TYR A 179 2.18 12.70 -3.86
N LEU A 180 2.53 11.48 -4.26
CA LEU A 180 1.67 10.69 -5.12
C LEU A 180 0.46 10.20 -4.32
N HIS A 181 -0.73 10.38 -4.86
CA HIS A 181 -1.96 9.76 -4.39
C HIS A 181 -2.45 8.78 -5.43
N TYR A 182 -2.67 7.53 -5.01
CA TYR A 182 -3.07 6.47 -5.93
C TYR A 182 -3.89 5.38 -5.24
N ASN A 183 -4.61 4.61 -6.05
CA ASN A 183 -5.39 3.48 -5.58
C ASN A 183 -4.49 2.26 -5.33
N SER A 184 -4.03 2.13 -4.09
CA SER A 184 -3.16 1.01 -3.67
C SER A 184 -3.81 -0.38 -3.73
N GLY A 185 -5.13 -0.48 -4.01
CA GLY A 185 -5.80 -1.76 -4.27
C GLY A 185 -5.70 -2.25 -5.71
N LYS A 186 -5.38 -1.37 -6.67
CA LYS A 186 -5.11 -1.79 -8.05
C LYS A 186 -3.79 -2.57 -8.14
N HIS A 187 -3.61 -3.31 -9.22
CA HIS A 187 -2.34 -3.98 -9.50
C HIS A 187 -1.18 -2.98 -9.47
N VAL A 188 -0.03 -3.43 -8.95
CA VAL A 188 1.19 -2.61 -8.92
C VAL A 188 1.59 -2.21 -10.35
N SER A 189 1.41 -3.10 -11.32
CA SER A 189 1.68 -2.83 -12.73
C SER A 189 0.80 -1.74 -13.32
N GLU A 190 -0.48 -1.70 -12.94
CA GLU A 190 -1.41 -0.65 -13.40
C GLU A 190 -1.04 0.71 -12.80
N ASN A 191 -0.77 0.74 -11.50
CA ASN A 191 -0.32 1.95 -10.82
C ASN A 191 1.02 2.45 -11.36
N GLY A 192 1.96 1.54 -11.64
CA GLY A 192 3.26 1.89 -12.22
C GLY A 192 3.12 2.48 -13.62
N LYS A 193 2.30 1.86 -14.49
CA LYS A 193 2.04 2.39 -15.82
C LYS A 193 1.41 3.79 -15.77
N GLN A 194 0.36 3.98 -14.97
CA GLN A 194 -0.28 5.28 -14.78
C GLN A 194 0.68 6.34 -14.24
N LEU A 195 1.55 5.98 -13.28
CA LEU A 195 2.56 6.89 -12.76
C LEU A 195 3.55 7.28 -13.86
N SER A 196 3.99 6.33 -14.68
CA SER A 196 4.91 6.59 -15.79
C SER A 196 4.31 7.57 -16.81
N GLU A 197 3.03 7.38 -17.17
CA GLU A 197 2.28 8.26 -18.07
C GLU A 197 2.09 9.67 -17.46
N LEU A 198 1.74 9.74 -16.18
CA LEU A 198 1.57 11.00 -15.46
C LEU A 198 2.87 11.81 -15.39
N LEU A 199 4.00 11.14 -15.13
CA LEU A 199 5.32 11.76 -15.11
C LEU A 199 5.69 12.27 -16.50
N GLN A 200 5.49 11.47 -17.55
CA GLN A 200 5.72 11.90 -18.93
C GLN A 200 4.89 13.13 -19.32
N GLN A 201 3.64 13.22 -18.83
CA GLN A 201 2.75 14.33 -19.14
C GLN A 201 3.15 15.63 -18.44
N LEU A 202 3.67 15.54 -17.21
CA LEU A 202 3.86 16.71 -16.35
C LEU A 202 5.30 17.20 -16.26
N PHE A 203 6.28 16.31 -16.41
CA PHE A 203 7.69 16.63 -16.21
C PHE A 203 8.40 16.85 -17.54
N ASP A 204 9.24 17.88 -17.56
CA ASP A 204 10.16 18.18 -18.65
C ASP A 204 11.61 17.85 -18.27
N ASN A 205 12.55 18.19 -19.14
CA ASN A 205 13.98 17.93 -18.97
C ASN A 205 14.70 18.85 -17.96
N LYS A 206 14.00 19.79 -17.30
CA LYS A 206 14.60 20.72 -16.33
C LYS A 206 14.52 20.20 -14.89
N ASN A 207 13.70 19.18 -14.68
CA ASN A 207 13.33 18.70 -13.35
C ASN A 207 14.06 17.41 -13.03
N GLN A 208 15.10 17.47 -12.20
CA GLN A 208 15.75 16.29 -11.65
C GLN A 208 14.83 15.63 -10.60
N ILE A 209 14.41 14.40 -10.88
CA ILE A 209 13.44 13.65 -10.08
C ILE A 209 14.17 12.76 -9.07
N THR A 210 13.73 12.78 -7.81
CA THR A 210 14.08 11.82 -6.78
C THR A 210 12.82 11.17 -6.23
N PHE A 211 12.80 9.84 -6.16
CA PHE A 211 11.73 9.11 -5.48
C PHE A 211 12.11 8.77 -4.05
N LEU A 212 11.25 9.14 -3.10
CA LEU A 212 11.26 8.58 -1.74
C LEU A 212 10.03 7.71 -1.57
N THR A 213 10.24 6.41 -1.43
CA THR A 213 9.18 5.42 -1.47
C THR A 213 9.08 4.68 -0.15
N HIS A 214 7.87 4.29 0.23
CA HIS A 214 7.64 3.47 1.42
C HIS A 214 6.86 2.22 1.04
N SER A 215 7.32 1.05 1.52
CA SER A 215 6.61 -0.22 1.37
C SER A 215 6.26 -0.49 -0.11
N MET A 216 4.97 -0.76 -0.40
CA MET A 216 4.41 -0.92 -1.75
C MET A 216 4.79 0.19 -2.73
N GLY A 217 4.96 1.44 -2.27
CA GLY A 217 5.30 2.56 -3.15
C GLY A 217 6.60 2.33 -3.92
N GLY A 218 7.54 1.57 -3.35
CA GLY A 218 8.78 1.21 -4.04
C GLY A 218 8.57 0.22 -5.19
N LEU A 219 7.60 -0.68 -5.07
CA LEU A 219 7.20 -1.58 -6.16
C LEU A 219 6.53 -0.80 -7.30
N VAL A 220 5.65 0.13 -6.96
CA VAL A 220 5.00 1.05 -7.92
C VAL A 220 6.05 1.89 -8.66
N ALA A 221 7.04 2.43 -7.94
CA ALA A 221 8.12 3.21 -8.55
C ALA A 221 8.99 2.37 -9.51
N ARG A 222 9.34 1.14 -9.13
CA ARG A 222 10.05 0.20 -10.02
C ARG A 222 9.22 -0.16 -11.24
N SER A 223 7.93 -0.40 -11.06
CA SER A 223 6.99 -0.67 -12.15
C SER A 223 6.91 0.52 -13.13
N ALA A 224 6.84 1.75 -12.61
CA ALA A 224 6.86 2.95 -13.45
C ALA A 224 8.14 3.06 -14.29
N CYS A 225 9.30 2.77 -13.70
CA CYS A 225 10.56 2.74 -14.44
C CYS A 225 10.57 1.66 -15.52
N TYR A 226 10.05 0.47 -15.22
CA TYR A 226 9.91 -0.62 -16.19
C TYR A 226 9.06 -0.20 -17.40
N TYR A 227 7.89 0.41 -17.17
CA TYR A 227 7.03 0.89 -18.26
C TYR A 227 7.66 2.08 -19.00
N ALA A 228 8.35 2.99 -18.30
CA ALA A 228 9.07 4.07 -18.94
C ALA A 228 10.18 3.58 -19.88
N GLU A 229 10.94 2.54 -19.48
CA GLU A 229 11.96 1.92 -20.33
C GLU A 229 11.31 1.21 -21.52
N LYS A 230 10.25 0.42 -21.28
CA LYS A 230 9.49 -0.30 -22.31
C LYS A 230 8.93 0.65 -23.38
N ASP A 231 8.36 1.76 -22.94
CA ASP A 231 7.67 2.73 -23.81
C ASP A 231 8.60 3.89 -24.24
N LYS A 232 9.89 3.85 -23.85
CA LYS A 232 10.92 4.85 -24.17
C LYS A 232 10.55 6.28 -23.75
N LEU A 233 9.95 6.43 -22.58
CA LEU A 233 9.53 7.72 -22.04
C LEU A 233 10.72 8.53 -21.54
N GLN A 234 10.69 9.84 -21.82
CA GLN A 234 11.81 10.76 -21.59
C GLN A 234 12.00 11.11 -20.12
N TRP A 235 10.93 11.10 -19.32
CA TRP A 235 11.02 11.45 -17.89
C TRP A 235 12.02 10.57 -17.13
N LEU A 236 12.23 9.32 -17.56
CA LEU A 236 13.15 8.38 -16.92
C LEU A 236 14.60 8.90 -16.94
N GLN A 237 14.98 9.68 -17.96
CA GLN A 237 16.31 10.30 -18.05
C GLN A 237 16.54 11.35 -16.96
N GLN A 238 15.47 11.88 -16.38
CA GLN A 238 15.52 12.87 -15.30
C GLN A 238 15.49 12.24 -13.91
N LEU A 239 15.24 10.93 -13.82
CA LEU A 239 15.25 10.22 -12.55
C LEU A 239 16.68 10.02 -12.06
N ASN A 240 17.07 10.76 -11.04
CA ASN A 240 18.41 10.70 -10.47
C ASN A 240 18.56 9.63 -9.39
N SER A 241 17.54 9.50 -8.54
CA SER A 241 17.63 8.65 -7.35
C SER A 241 16.30 8.04 -6.96
N MET A 242 16.37 6.83 -6.41
CA MET A 242 15.25 6.13 -5.81
C MET A 242 15.65 5.62 -4.43
N ILE A 243 14.87 5.96 -3.41
CA ILE A 243 15.08 5.51 -2.04
C ILE A 243 13.90 4.62 -1.62
N PHE A 244 14.21 3.41 -1.21
CA PHE A 244 13.26 2.38 -0.81
C PHE A 244 13.24 2.22 0.71
N LEU A 245 12.17 2.69 1.37
CA LEU A 245 11.95 2.49 2.80
C LEU A 245 11.14 1.22 3.03
N GLY A 246 11.82 0.12 3.36
CA GLY A 246 11.18 -1.16 3.68
C GLY A 246 10.35 -1.75 2.53
N THR A 247 10.78 -1.57 1.28
CA THR A 247 10.04 -2.07 0.12
C THR A 247 10.16 -3.59 0.01
N PRO A 248 9.05 -4.35 -0.05
CA PRO A 248 9.11 -5.81 -0.18
C PRO A 248 9.44 -6.26 -1.61
N HIS A 249 10.69 -6.10 -2.06
CA HIS A 249 11.10 -6.40 -3.43
C HIS A 249 10.85 -7.86 -3.85
N HIS A 250 10.97 -8.79 -2.89
CA HIS A 250 10.66 -10.21 -3.09
C HIS A 250 9.41 -10.65 -2.31
N GLY A 251 8.53 -9.71 -2.00
CA GLY A 251 7.31 -9.96 -1.25
C GLY A 251 7.47 -9.80 0.26
N ALA A 252 6.35 -9.67 0.95
CA ALA A 252 6.30 -9.59 2.40
C ALA A 252 6.08 -10.99 2.98
N LEU A 253 7.17 -11.63 3.42
CA LEU A 253 7.13 -12.96 4.04
C LEU A 253 6.75 -12.82 5.52
N LEU A 254 5.47 -12.95 5.86
CA LEU A 254 5.05 -13.23 7.25
C LEU A 254 3.87 -14.22 7.30
N GLU A 255 4.25 -15.45 7.68
CA GLU A 255 3.54 -16.67 8.03
C GLU A 255 2.50 -17.27 7.06
N LYS A 256 2.52 -18.61 7.03
CA LYS A 256 1.71 -19.55 6.22
C LYS A 256 0.18 -19.41 6.38
N THR A 257 -0.32 -18.36 7.02
CA THR A 257 -1.71 -18.28 7.53
C THR A 257 -2.39 -16.91 7.32
N GLY A 258 -1.88 -16.03 6.46
CA GLY A 258 -2.58 -14.77 6.14
C GLY A 258 -2.51 -13.70 7.24
N ASN A 259 -1.62 -13.88 8.22
CA ASN A 259 -1.43 -12.94 9.34
C ASN A 259 -0.85 -11.58 8.91
N TRP A 260 -0.19 -11.48 7.76
CA TRP A 260 0.37 -10.22 7.27
C TRP A 260 -0.70 -9.15 7.03
N LEU A 261 -1.88 -9.55 6.52
CA LEU A 261 -3.02 -8.65 6.34
C LEU A 261 -3.49 -8.15 7.70
N ASN A 262 -3.49 -9.01 8.73
CA ASN A 262 -3.80 -8.60 10.10
C ASN A 262 -2.78 -7.62 10.69
N ILE A 263 -1.49 -7.72 10.32
CA ILE A 263 -0.45 -6.81 10.82
C ILE A 263 -0.53 -5.47 10.10
N LEU A 264 -0.59 -5.47 8.76
CA LEU A 264 -0.73 -4.26 7.96
C LEU A 264 -2.02 -3.51 8.31
N LEU A 265 -3.12 -4.24 8.47
CA LEU A 265 -4.39 -3.65 8.87
C LEU A 265 -4.51 -3.33 10.37
N LYS A 266 -3.52 -3.65 11.22
CA LYS A 266 -3.47 -3.13 12.60
C LYS A 266 -2.67 -1.84 12.74
N THR A 267 -2.02 -1.39 11.67
CA THR A 267 -1.18 -0.18 11.67
C THR A 267 -1.98 1.13 11.72
N SER A 268 -3.28 1.08 11.44
CA SER A 268 -4.22 2.18 11.57
C SER A 268 -5.48 1.71 12.29
N PRO A 269 -6.07 2.52 13.19
CA PRO A 269 -7.37 2.21 13.79
C PRO A 269 -8.45 1.92 12.76
N TYR A 270 -8.35 2.53 11.58
CA TYR A 270 -9.36 2.45 10.53
C TYR A 270 -9.22 1.21 9.63
N THR A 271 -8.05 0.58 9.61
CA THR A 271 -7.83 -0.68 8.88
C THR A 271 -8.22 -1.91 9.71
N ALA A 272 -8.16 -1.83 11.04
CA ALA A 272 -8.38 -2.97 11.93
C ALA A 272 -9.73 -3.69 11.77
N PRO A 273 -10.87 -3.00 11.47
CA PRO A 273 -12.14 -3.64 11.17
C PRO A 273 -12.09 -4.70 10.07
N PHE A 274 -11.24 -4.49 9.06
CA PHE A 274 -11.19 -5.31 7.85
C PHE A 274 -10.39 -6.60 8.01
N THR A 275 -9.65 -6.76 9.11
CA THR A 275 -8.87 -7.97 9.45
C THR A 275 -9.70 -9.25 9.47
N LYS A 276 -11.02 -9.14 9.68
CA LYS A 276 -11.93 -10.28 9.83
C LYS A 276 -12.40 -10.86 8.49
N ILE A 277 -12.09 -10.25 7.35
CA ILE A 277 -12.46 -10.77 6.04
C ILE A 277 -11.23 -11.34 5.34
N ALA A 278 -10.92 -12.60 5.62
CA ALA A 278 -9.77 -13.30 5.07
C ALA A 278 -9.78 -13.44 3.53
N ASN A 279 -10.97 -13.32 2.92
CA ASN A 279 -11.24 -13.59 1.50
C ASN A 279 -11.33 -12.34 0.61
N ILE A 280 -11.31 -11.12 1.17
CA ILE A 280 -11.27 -9.90 0.37
C ILE A 280 -9.82 -9.42 0.35
N ARG A 281 -9.16 -9.63 -0.79
CA ARG A 281 -7.79 -9.17 -1.05
C ARG A 281 -7.79 -8.46 -2.38
N SER A 282 -7.59 -7.15 -2.38
CA SER A 282 -7.39 -6.38 -3.62
C SER A 282 -6.23 -6.94 -4.45
N CYS A 283 -6.20 -6.58 -5.72
CA CYS A 283 -5.09 -6.91 -6.62
C CYS A 283 -3.74 -6.44 -6.05
N GLY A 284 -3.69 -5.21 -5.50
CA GLY A 284 -2.48 -4.66 -4.87
C GLY A 284 -1.98 -5.47 -3.67
N ILE A 285 -2.89 -5.97 -2.82
CA ILE A 285 -2.55 -6.87 -1.71
C ILE A 285 -1.90 -8.16 -2.22
N THR A 286 -2.42 -8.71 -3.32
CA THR A 286 -1.88 -9.91 -3.96
C THR A 286 -0.49 -9.65 -4.55
N ASP A 287 -0.33 -8.54 -5.27
CA ASP A 287 0.95 -8.17 -5.88
C ASP A 287 2.02 -7.89 -4.83
N LEU A 288 1.67 -7.25 -3.71
CA LEU A 288 2.59 -6.99 -2.60
C LEU A 288 3.13 -8.28 -1.97
N ARG A 289 2.27 -9.30 -1.86
CA ARG A 289 2.65 -10.59 -1.29
C ARG A 289 3.79 -11.24 -2.07
N TYR A 290 3.75 -11.13 -3.39
CA TYR A 290 4.72 -11.76 -4.29
C TYR A 290 5.80 -10.79 -4.78
N GLY A 291 5.64 -9.48 -4.59
CA GLY A 291 6.51 -8.46 -5.17
C GLY A 291 6.35 -8.34 -6.69
N ASN A 292 5.12 -8.47 -7.21
CA ASN A 292 4.81 -8.31 -8.63
C ASN A 292 4.97 -6.85 -9.04
N ILE A 293 5.54 -6.59 -10.23
CA ILE A 293 5.72 -5.24 -10.75
C ILE A 293 5.34 -5.06 -12.23
N CYS A 294 5.12 -6.14 -12.99
CA CYS A 294 4.61 -6.06 -14.35
C CYS A 294 3.35 -6.92 -14.53
N ALA A 295 2.60 -6.68 -15.61
CA ALA A 295 1.33 -7.36 -15.85
C ALA A 295 1.49 -8.88 -16.02
N GLU A 296 2.60 -9.27 -16.66
CA GLU A 296 2.97 -10.65 -16.94
C GLU A 296 3.19 -11.48 -15.65
N ASP A 297 3.48 -10.84 -14.53
CA ASP A 297 3.69 -11.51 -13.23
C ASP A 297 2.41 -12.17 -12.70
N TRP A 298 1.23 -11.60 -12.99
CA TRP A 298 -0.05 -12.04 -12.41
C TRP A 298 -1.07 -12.56 -13.43
N GLN A 299 -0.99 -12.15 -14.70
CA GLN A 299 -1.99 -12.51 -15.73
C GLN A 299 -2.15 -14.02 -15.98
N ASN A 300 -1.10 -14.81 -15.71
CA ASN A 300 -1.10 -16.26 -15.94
C ASN A 300 -1.21 -17.08 -14.64
N GLN A 301 -1.63 -16.45 -13.53
CA GLN A 301 -1.73 -17.09 -12.22
C GLN A 301 -3.13 -16.95 -11.65
N ALA A 302 -3.73 -18.08 -11.21
CA ALA A 302 -4.98 -18.02 -10.47
C ALA A 302 -4.75 -17.33 -9.11
N ARG A 303 -5.43 -16.20 -8.89
CA ARG A 303 -5.31 -15.26 -7.74
C ARG A 303 -5.30 -15.92 -6.35
N PHE A 304 -5.83 -17.14 -6.22
CA PHE A 304 -6.05 -17.85 -4.95
C PHE A 304 -5.57 -19.30 -4.92
N ASP A 305 -4.75 -19.75 -5.87
CA ASP A 305 -4.30 -21.14 -5.85
C ASP A 305 -3.17 -21.32 -4.81
N GLU A 306 -3.54 -21.76 -3.60
CA GLU A 306 -2.61 -21.99 -2.48
C GLU A 306 -1.50 -23.00 -2.81
N LYS A 307 -1.70 -23.83 -3.85
CA LYS A 307 -0.69 -24.77 -4.36
C LYS A 307 0.49 -24.07 -5.06
N ILE A 308 0.37 -22.79 -5.40
CA ILE A 308 1.45 -22.00 -6.03
C ILE A 308 2.59 -21.68 -5.04
N SER A 309 2.36 -21.79 -3.72
CA SER A 309 3.39 -21.58 -2.69
C SER A 309 4.61 -22.52 -2.82
N HIS A 310 4.53 -23.59 -3.61
CA HIS A 310 5.60 -24.56 -3.84
C HIS A 310 6.13 -24.58 -5.29
N ILE A 311 5.60 -23.73 -6.17
CA ILE A 311 6.04 -23.61 -7.56
C ILE A 311 7.11 -22.51 -7.63
N ALA A 312 8.19 -22.76 -8.37
CA ALA A 312 9.28 -21.81 -8.58
C ALA A 312 8.75 -20.40 -8.91
N ASP A 313 9.39 -19.35 -8.38
CA ASP A 313 9.04 -17.95 -8.66
C ASP A 313 9.03 -17.73 -10.19
N LYS A 314 7.85 -17.44 -10.74
CA LYS A 314 7.63 -17.24 -12.19
C LYS A 314 7.66 -15.77 -12.61
N ARG A 315 7.86 -14.84 -11.67
CA ARG A 315 7.91 -13.40 -11.98
C ARG A 315 9.03 -13.11 -12.96
N GLN A 316 8.82 -12.10 -13.79
CA GLN A 316 9.85 -11.55 -14.66
C GLN A 316 11.03 -11.04 -13.81
N ILE A 317 12.25 -11.20 -14.31
CA ILE A 317 13.45 -10.69 -13.66
C ILE A 317 13.66 -9.27 -14.15
N ILE A 318 13.19 -8.31 -13.36
CA ILE A 318 13.30 -6.89 -13.69
C ILE A 318 14.35 -6.25 -12.75
N PRO A 319 15.52 -5.84 -13.28
CA PRO A 319 16.56 -5.22 -12.47
C PRO A 319 16.16 -3.81 -11.99
N LEU A 320 17.03 -3.19 -11.20
CA LEU A 320 16.93 -1.75 -10.92
C LEU A 320 17.18 -0.94 -12.21
N PRO A 321 16.56 0.25 -12.37
CA PRO A 321 16.76 1.08 -13.55
C PRO A 321 18.22 1.47 -13.72
N LYS A 322 18.70 1.44 -14.97
CA LYS A 322 20.07 1.82 -15.32
C LYS A 322 20.29 3.30 -15.10
N ASN A 323 21.49 3.68 -14.66
CA ASN A 323 21.90 5.08 -14.44
C ASN A 323 21.09 5.84 -13.37
N VAL A 324 20.36 5.12 -12.50
CA VAL A 324 19.62 5.71 -11.37
C VAL A 324 20.22 5.24 -10.06
N GLN A 325 20.51 6.17 -9.16
CA GLN A 325 21.06 5.84 -7.85
C GLN A 325 19.97 5.25 -6.95
N CYS A 326 20.02 3.94 -6.76
CA CYS A 326 19.05 3.20 -5.97
C CYS A 326 19.59 2.93 -4.56
N TYR A 327 18.80 3.25 -3.53
CA TYR A 327 19.14 3.11 -2.12
C TYR A 327 18.10 2.28 -1.38
N ALA A 328 18.55 1.36 -0.53
CA ALA A 328 17.68 0.47 0.22
C ALA A 328 17.83 0.69 1.73
N VAL A 329 16.70 0.93 2.39
CA VAL A 329 16.57 0.99 3.85
C VAL A 329 15.80 -0.24 4.30
N ALA A 330 16.46 -1.10 5.07
CA ALA A 330 15.85 -2.21 5.77
C ALA A 330 15.86 -1.96 7.29
N SER A 331 14.94 -2.57 8.02
CA SER A 331 15.02 -2.58 9.47
C SER A 331 14.54 -3.88 10.09
N SER A 332 14.89 -4.08 11.37
CA SER A 332 14.43 -5.19 12.19
C SER A 332 13.82 -4.72 13.50
N ASN A 333 12.83 -5.47 13.99
CA ASN A 333 12.26 -5.32 15.33
C ASN A 333 13.08 -6.01 16.44
N SER A 334 14.13 -6.76 16.09
CA SER A 334 15.01 -7.45 17.06
C SER A 334 15.82 -6.46 17.92
N LYS A 335 16.17 -6.90 19.13
CA LYS A 335 17.09 -6.15 20.01
C LYS A 335 18.53 -6.44 19.58
N LYS A 336 19.46 -5.61 20.05
CA LYS A 336 20.89 -5.62 19.64
C LYS A 336 21.62 -6.93 19.95
N ASP A 337 21.09 -7.74 20.88
CA ASP A 337 21.69 -8.98 21.38
C ASP A 337 21.18 -10.25 20.67
N ASP A 338 20.27 -10.11 19.70
CA ASP A 338 19.77 -11.23 18.90
C ASP A 338 20.75 -11.59 17.77
N SER A 339 21.07 -12.88 17.62
CA SER A 339 22.10 -13.40 16.70
C SER A 339 21.84 -13.07 15.21
N ILE A 340 22.92 -12.90 14.43
CA ILE A 340 22.92 -12.59 12.98
C ILE A 340 22.04 -13.54 12.14
N ILE A 341 21.83 -14.78 12.60
CA ILE A 341 21.00 -15.79 11.91
C ILE A 341 19.50 -15.44 11.99
N GLN A 342 19.06 -14.77 13.07
CA GLN A 342 17.69 -14.30 13.24
C GLN A 342 17.37 -13.10 12.33
N ASP A 343 18.34 -12.26 11.98
CA ASP A 343 18.12 -11.08 11.13
C ASP A 343 17.68 -11.43 9.69
N ASN A 344 18.05 -12.60 9.19
CA ASN A 344 17.61 -13.09 7.88
C ASN A 344 16.11 -13.45 7.82
N ILE A 345 15.49 -13.66 8.99
CA ILE A 345 14.09 -14.07 9.14
C ILE A 345 13.26 -12.94 9.79
N ILE A 346 13.88 -12.13 10.66
CA ILE A 346 13.23 -11.08 11.45
C ILE A 346 13.42 -9.73 10.76
N GLY A 347 12.33 -9.28 10.13
CA GLY A 347 12.20 -7.95 9.55
C GLY A 347 11.65 -6.89 10.49
N ASP A 348 11.10 -5.85 9.88
CA ASP A 348 10.49 -4.69 10.56
C ASP A 348 9.06 -4.95 11.09
N GLY A 349 8.65 -6.21 11.13
CA GLY A 349 7.30 -6.68 11.45
C GLY A 349 6.39 -6.84 10.24
N LEU A 350 6.83 -6.45 9.03
CA LEU A 350 6.09 -6.67 7.78
C LEU A 350 6.99 -7.22 6.67
N VAL A 351 8.20 -6.69 6.53
CA VAL A 351 9.12 -7.01 5.44
C VAL A 351 10.43 -7.51 6.02
N THR A 352 10.87 -8.69 5.58
CA THR A 352 12.17 -9.24 5.97
C THR A 352 13.31 -8.37 5.44
N ILE A 353 14.46 -8.37 6.13
CA ILE A 353 15.64 -7.61 5.68
C ILE A 353 16.02 -8.01 4.26
N ASN A 354 16.07 -9.31 3.96
CA ASN A 354 16.41 -9.79 2.61
C ASN A 354 15.46 -9.25 1.54
N SER A 355 14.15 -9.27 1.78
CA SER A 355 13.20 -8.71 0.82
C SER A 355 13.36 -7.18 0.68
N ALA A 356 13.57 -6.46 1.78
CA ALA A 356 13.84 -5.03 1.76
C ALA A 356 15.13 -4.64 1.03
N LEU A 357 16.13 -5.53 1.01
CA LEU A 357 17.40 -5.36 0.32
C LEU A 357 17.42 -5.97 -1.09
N GLY A 358 16.30 -6.52 -1.58
CA GLY A 358 16.25 -7.19 -2.88
C GLY A 358 17.19 -8.39 -2.97
N ILE A 359 17.35 -9.12 -1.87
CA ILE A 359 18.11 -10.37 -1.77
C ILE A 359 17.15 -11.55 -1.92
N HIS A 360 17.48 -12.45 -2.82
CA HIS A 360 16.72 -13.63 -3.22
C HIS A 360 17.61 -14.88 -3.21
N SER A 361 17.01 -16.05 -3.03
CA SER A 361 17.72 -17.35 -3.06
C SER A 361 18.32 -17.65 -4.44
N GLU A 362 17.56 -17.35 -5.51
CA GLU A 362 18.07 -17.36 -6.88
C GLU A 362 18.88 -16.09 -7.19
N ASN A 363 20.20 -16.22 -7.41
CA ASN A 363 21.11 -15.09 -7.59
C ASN A 363 20.71 -14.13 -8.72
N LYS A 364 20.15 -14.66 -9.82
CA LYS A 364 19.66 -13.86 -10.96
C LYS A 364 18.54 -12.88 -10.61
N ARG A 365 17.84 -13.09 -9.48
CA ARG A 365 16.74 -12.23 -9.00
C ARG A 365 17.23 -11.14 -8.04
N ASN A 366 18.49 -11.19 -7.59
CA ASN A 366 19.05 -10.17 -6.71
C ASN A 366 19.06 -8.80 -7.40
N LEU A 367 18.62 -7.77 -6.67
CA LEU A 367 18.67 -6.38 -7.13
C LEU A 367 20.07 -5.76 -7.01
N ASN A 368 20.97 -6.40 -6.25
CA ASN A 368 22.38 -6.05 -6.15
C ASN A 368 22.62 -4.56 -5.83
N PHE A 369 21.90 -4.03 -4.84
CA PHE A 369 22.16 -2.68 -4.33
C PHE A 369 23.64 -2.56 -3.91
N PRO A 370 24.34 -1.47 -4.29
CA PRO A 370 25.69 -1.23 -3.81
C PRO A 370 25.74 -1.17 -2.29
N LYS A 371 26.78 -1.73 -1.66
CA LYS A 371 26.90 -1.79 -0.18
C LYS A 371 26.79 -0.40 0.48
N GLN A 372 27.33 0.63 -0.17
CA GLN A 372 27.27 2.02 0.29
C GLN A 372 25.86 2.65 0.19
N ASN A 373 24.98 2.05 -0.60
CA ASN A 373 23.59 2.48 -0.79
C ASN A 373 22.60 1.68 0.07
N ILE A 374 23.10 0.80 0.95
CA ILE A 374 22.29 0.01 1.86
C ILE A 374 22.42 0.60 3.27
N TRP A 375 21.30 0.69 3.97
CA TRP A 375 21.28 0.97 5.40
C TRP A 375 20.33 0.00 6.11
N ILE A 376 20.78 -0.52 7.25
CA ILE A 376 20.01 -1.46 8.07
C ILE A 376 19.86 -0.87 9.47
N GLY A 377 18.62 -0.63 9.89
CA GLY A 377 18.26 -0.18 11.23
C GLY A 377 17.82 -1.32 12.14
N ARG A 378 18.09 -1.23 13.44
CA ARG A 378 17.53 -2.15 14.45
C ARG A 378 16.56 -1.42 15.37
N ASN A 379 15.64 -2.17 15.98
CA ASN A 379 14.58 -1.65 16.84
C ASN A 379 13.73 -0.56 16.15
N ILE A 380 13.48 -0.75 14.84
CA ILE A 380 12.68 0.16 14.02
C ILE A 380 11.67 -0.69 13.26
N ASN A 381 10.39 -0.50 13.57
CA ASN A 381 9.32 -1.14 12.86
C ASN A 381 8.99 -0.44 11.53
N HIS A 382 8.20 -1.13 10.71
CA HIS A 382 7.87 -0.69 9.35
C HIS A 382 7.31 0.74 9.25
N ASN A 383 6.52 1.17 10.25
CA ASN A 383 5.95 2.52 10.27
C ASN A 383 6.92 3.57 10.83
N GLN A 384 7.79 3.16 11.75
CA GLN A 384 8.82 4.03 12.31
C GLN A 384 9.88 4.42 11.27
N LEU A 385 10.01 3.68 10.17
CA LEU A 385 10.83 4.10 9.02
C LEU A 385 10.48 5.51 8.54
N LEU A 386 9.21 5.93 8.62
CA LEU A 386 8.72 7.23 8.18
C LEU A 386 9.07 8.40 9.12
N SER A 387 9.42 8.13 10.38
CA SER A 387 9.72 9.16 11.38
C SER A 387 11.05 8.98 12.10
N SER A 388 11.80 7.92 11.80
CA SER A 388 13.08 7.63 12.45
C SER A 388 14.13 8.69 12.12
N THR A 389 14.69 9.30 13.16
CA THR A 389 15.77 10.28 13.03
C THR A 389 17.04 9.65 12.44
N GLN A 390 17.28 8.36 12.67
CA GLN A 390 18.40 7.64 12.07
C GLN A 390 18.21 7.48 10.57
N VAL A 391 16.99 7.12 10.14
CA VAL A 391 16.65 7.06 8.71
C VAL A 391 16.83 8.43 8.09
N TYR A 392 16.31 9.49 8.70
CA TYR A 392 16.46 10.85 8.17
C TYR A 392 17.92 11.26 7.97
N LYS A 393 18.79 11.01 8.95
CA LYS A 393 20.24 11.28 8.82
C LYS A 393 20.87 10.53 7.64
N THR A 394 20.45 9.29 7.41
CA THR A 394 20.89 8.50 6.25
C THR A 394 20.39 9.11 4.94
N LEU A 395 19.10 9.50 4.86
CA LEU A 395 18.53 10.18 3.69
C LEU A 395 19.30 11.46 3.37
N GLN A 396 19.55 12.28 4.39
CA GLN A 396 20.30 13.53 4.24
C GLN A 396 21.71 13.24 3.72
N LYS A 397 22.41 12.24 4.24
CA LYS A 397 23.74 11.85 3.77
C LYS A 397 23.74 11.42 2.29
N TRP A 398 22.77 10.61 1.88
CA TRP A 398 22.69 10.12 0.49
C TRP A 398 22.33 11.22 -0.51
N LEU A 399 21.50 12.20 -0.11
CA LEU A 399 20.97 13.23 -1.01
C LEU A 399 21.71 14.57 -0.98
N LYS A 400 22.74 14.71 -0.13
CA LYS A 400 23.52 15.95 -0.01
C LYS A 400 24.52 16.17 -1.15
N ASN A 401 24.81 15.13 -1.93
CA ASN A 401 25.80 15.16 -3.01
C ASN A 401 25.12 15.25 -4.37
#